data_AF-Q99MQ6-F1
#
_entry.id   AF-Q99MQ6-F1
#
_cell.length_a   1.000
_cell.length_b   1.000
_cell.length_c   1.000
_cell.angle_alpha   90.00
_cell.angle_beta   90.00
_cell.angle_gamma   90.00
#
_symmetry.space_group_name_H-M   'P 1'
#
loop_
_entity.id
_entity.type
_entity.pdbx_description
1 polymer ?
#
loop_
_entity_poly.entity_id
_entity_poly.type
_entity_poly.pdbx_seq_one_letter_code
_entity_poly.pdbx_strand_id
1 'polypeptide(L)' 'LLIVYPWTQRFFEKFGDLSSASAVMSNPQVKRHGNKVITSFADGLKHLDNTEGTFASLSEL' A
#
# COMPACT_ATOMS: atom_id res chain seq x y z
N LEU A 1 -5.40 -6.98 1.09
CA LEU A 1 -6.28 -6.11 0.28
C LEU A 1 -6.54 -6.71 -1.10
N LEU A 2 -5.54 -6.81 -1.99
CA LEU A 2 -5.71 -7.21 -3.40
C LEU A 2 -6.34 -8.59 -3.66
N ILE A 3 -6.24 -9.53 -2.70
CA ILE A 3 -6.85 -10.88 -2.81
C ILE A 3 -8.28 -10.90 -2.25
N VAL A 4 -8.47 -10.29 -1.07
CA VAL A 4 -9.75 -10.31 -0.33
C VAL A 4 -10.74 -9.29 -0.91
N TYR A 5 -10.24 -8.18 -1.45
CA TYR A 5 -10.99 -7.10 -2.09
C TYR A 5 -10.44 -6.84 -3.51
N PRO A 6 -10.72 -7.72 -4.49
CA PRO A 6 -10.10 -7.66 -5.82
C PRO A 6 -10.35 -6.34 -6.58
N TRP A 7 -11.46 -5.65 -6.31
CA TRP A 7 -11.77 -4.35 -6.93
C TRP A 7 -10.66 -3.30 -6.74
N THR A 8 -9.90 -3.39 -5.64
CA THR A 8 -8.80 -2.43 -5.39
C THR A 8 -7.61 -2.63 -6.33
N GLN A 9 -7.55 -3.73 -7.09
CA GLN A 9 -6.48 -3.97 -8.08
C GLN A 9 -6.46 -2.90 -9.18
N ARG A 10 -7.59 -2.23 -9.45
CA ARG A 10 -7.69 -1.13 -10.44
C ARG A 10 -6.73 0.03 -10.18
N PHE A 11 -6.28 0.22 -8.94
CA PHE A 11 -5.32 1.27 -8.59
C PHE A 11 -3.86 0.90 -8.92
N PHE A 12 -3.62 -0.34 -9.33
CA PHE A 12 -2.30 -0.93 -9.50
C PHE A 12 -2.08 -1.48 -10.92
N GLU A 13 -2.71 -0.89 -11.94
CA GLU A 13 -2.58 -1.33 -13.35
C GLU A 13 -1.10 -1.43 -13.80
N LYS A 14 -0.23 -0.57 -13.28
CA LYS A 14 1.21 -0.56 -13.58
C LYS A 14 2.00 -1.70 -12.94
N PHE A 15 1.38 -2.48 -12.05
CA PHE A 15 2.05 -3.55 -11.31
C PHE A 15 2.10 -4.87 -12.09
N GLY A 16 1.49 -4.93 -13.27
CA GLY A 16 1.43 -6.13 -14.09
C GLY A 16 0.33 -7.08 -13.63
N ASP A 17 0.55 -8.39 -13.76
CA ASP A 17 -0.47 -9.38 -13.41
C ASP A 17 -0.75 -9.43 -11.90
N LEU A 18 -2.03 -9.25 -11.56
CA LEU A 18 -2.61 -9.34 -10.22
C LEU A 18 -3.88 -10.23 -10.20
N SER A 19 -4.16 -10.96 -11.30
CA SER A 19 -5.42 -11.68 -11.52
C SER A 19 -5.67 -12.86 -10.58
N SER A 20 -4.62 -13.37 -9.93
CA SER A 20 -4.69 -14.51 -9.02
C SER A 20 -3.94 -14.26 -7.72
N ALA A 21 -4.26 -15.03 -6.68
CA ALA A 21 -3.58 -14.93 -5.39
C ALA A 21 -2.06 -15.21 -5.51
N SER A 22 -1.66 -16.19 -6.32
CA SER A 22 -0.23 -16.48 -6.55
C SER A 22 0.47 -15.34 -7.29
N ALA A 23 -0.17 -14.75 -8.30
CA ALA A 23 0.35 -13.57 -9.00
C ALA A 23 0.55 -12.40 -8.02
N VAL A 24 -0.45 -12.08 -7.20
CA VAL A 24 -0.35 -11.02 -6.17
C VAL A 24 0.79 -11.29 -5.17
N MET A 25 0.88 -12.51 -4.63
CA MET A 25 1.85 -12.84 -3.57
C MET A 25 3.30 -12.91 -4.07
N SER A 26 3.51 -13.27 -5.34
CA SER A 26 4.85 -13.33 -5.95
C SER A 26 5.32 -11.99 -6.53
N ASN A 27 4.40 -11.05 -6.79
CA ASN A 27 4.69 -9.79 -7.46
C ASN A 27 5.67 -8.88 -6.67
N PRO A 28 6.84 -8.53 -7.24
CA PRO A 28 7.84 -7.71 -6.54
C PRO A 28 7.40 -6.26 -6.32
N GLN A 29 6.56 -5.70 -7.20
CA GLN A 29 6.05 -4.33 -7.03
C GLN A 29 5.04 -4.25 -5.88
N VAL A 30 4.18 -5.26 -5.73
CA VAL A 30 3.28 -5.39 -4.57
C VAL A 30 4.07 -5.45 -3.28
N LYS A 31 5.12 -6.29 -3.20
CA LYS A 31 5.98 -6.39 -2.01
C LYS A 31 6.65 -5.06 -1.67
N ARG A 32 7.22 -4.39 -2.66
CA ARG A 32 7.87 -3.08 -2.49
C ARG A 32 6.88 -2.02 -2.02
N HIS A 33 5.70 -1.96 -2.63
CA HIS A 33 4.66 -1.00 -2.24
C HIS A 33 4.12 -1.29 -0.83
N GLY A 34 3.90 -2.55 -0.49
CA GLY A 34 3.50 -2.96 0.86
C GLY A 34 4.51 -2.55 1.93
N ASN A 35 5.82 -2.69 1.65
CA ASN A 35 6.87 -2.20 2.54
C ASN A 35 6.80 -0.67 2.73
N LYS A 36 6.60 0.09 1.64
CA LYS A 36 6.42 1.55 1.71
C LYS A 36 5.23 1.93 2.61
N VAL A 37 4.07 1.30 2.41
CA VAL A 37 2.85 1.55 3.19
C VAL A 37 3.08 1.27 4.68
N ILE A 38 3.66 0.12 5.02
CA ILE A 38 3.91 -0.25 6.42
C ILE A 38 4.92 0.71 7.06
N THR A 39 5.96 1.12 6.33
CA THR A 39 6.97 2.06 6.84
C THR A 39 6.35 3.42 7.16
N SER A 40 5.54 3.98 6.25
CA SER A 40 4.83 5.24 6.49
C SER A 40 3.85 5.13 7.67
N PHE A 41 3.14 4.01 7.79
CA PHE A 41 2.25 3.77 8.92
C PHE A 41 3.01 3.68 10.25
N ALA A 42 4.14 2.96 10.28
CA ALA A 42 5.00 2.86 11.45
C ALA A 42 5.58 4.22 11.86
N ASP A 43 5.80 5.13 10.91
CA ASP A 43 6.21 6.50 11.20
C ASP A 43 5.11 7.30 11.90
N GLY A 44 3.86 7.17 11.43
CA GLY A 44 2.69 7.73 12.12
C GLY A 44 2.53 7.24 13.56
N LEU A 45 2.88 5.98 13.86
CA LEU A 45 2.87 5.45 15.22
C LEU A 45 3.92 6.10 16.15
N LYS A 46 4.94 6.75 15.61
CA LYS A 46 5.92 7.52 16.41
C LYS A 46 5.44 8.94 16.68
N HIS A 47 4.40 9.39 15.98
CA HIS A 47 3.85 10.74 16.00
C HIS A 47 2.33 10.71 16.29
N LEU A 48 1.92 9.92 17.28
CA LEU A 48 0.50 9.71 17.61
C LEU A 48 -0.23 10.98 18.04
N ASP A 49 0.50 11.95 18.56
CA ASP A 49 0.01 13.28 18.95
C ASP A 49 -0.11 14.26 17.76
N ASN A 50 0.48 13.93 16.61
CA ASN A 50 0.50 14.77 15.41
C ASN A 50 0.31 13.95 14.12
N THR A 51 -0.69 13.07 14.09
CA THR A 51 -0.95 12.22 12.92
C THR A 51 -1.33 13.03 11.69
N GLU A 52 -2.01 14.17 11.86
CA GLU A 52 -2.40 15.06 10.75
C GLU A 52 -1.17 15.60 10.02
N GLY A 53 -0.20 16.13 10.76
CA GLY A 53 1.06 16.62 10.18
C GLY A 53 1.87 15.51 9.53
N THR A 54 1.98 14.35 10.18
CA THR A 54 2.75 13.21 9.65
C THR A 54 2.16 12.64 8.36
N PHE A 55 0.82 12.66 8.20
CA PHE A 55 0.16 12.11 7.01
C PHE A 55 -0.27 13.15 5.97
N ALA A 56 -0.04 14.46 6.19
CA ALA A 56 -0.46 15.53 5.29
C ALA A 56 -0.04 15.28 3.83
N SER A 57 1.25 15.02 3.60
CA SER A 57 1.77 14.74 2.24
C SER A 57 1.21 13.44 1.64
N LEU A 58 0.89 12.44 2.46
CA LEU A 58 0.26 11.20 1.97
C LEU A 58 -1.21 11.42 1.56
N SER A 59 -1.90 12.38 2.17
CA SER A 59 -3.31 12.68 1.88
C SER A 59 -3.52 13.44 0.57
N GLU A 60 -2.46 14.02 0.00
CA GLU A 60 -2.50 14.79 -1.26
C GLU A 60 -2.28 13.92 -2.51
N LEU A 61 -1.94 12.64 -2.33
CA LEU A 61 -1.66 11.66 -3.39
C LEU A 61 -2.93 10.94 -3.87
#